data_AF-M0R9E6-F1
#
_entry.id   AF-M0R9E6-F1
#
_cell.length_a   1.000
_cell.length_b   1.000
_cell.length_c   1.000
_cell.angle_alpha   90.00
_cell.angle_beta   90.00
_cell.angle_gamma   90.00
#
_symmetry.space_group_name_H-M   'P 1'
#
loop_
_entity.id
_entity.type
_entity.pdbx_description
1 polymer ?
#
loop_
_entity_poly.entity_id
_entity_poly.type
_entity_poly.pdbx_seq_one_letter_code
_entity_poly.pdbx_strand_id
1 'polypeptide(L)'
;MTPVPPFQLLLVLSLAPQLVPASPKQYFLKYVLEPPPCRSEPDICDTFCTEQEECSPNLQCCSAYCGIVCTSNQAPVVGVS
;
A
#
# COMPACT_ATOMS: atom_id res chain seq x y z
N MET A 1 12.59 -40.10 -25.47
CA MET A 1 12.36 -38.78 -24.85
C MET A 1 13.71 -38.11 -24.69
N THR A 2 13.95 -37.00 -25.39
CA THR A 2 15.22 -36.26 -25.32
C THR A 2 15.24 -35.41 -24.04
N PRO A 3 16.26 -35.56 -23.17
CA PRO A 3 16.36 -34.76 -21.95
C PRO A 3 16.61 -33.30 -22.34
N VAL A 4 15.76 -32.39 -21.87
CA VAL A 4 15.94 -30.96 -22.06
C VAL A 4 17.08 -30.51 -21.12
N PRO A 5 18.17 -29.95 -21.66
CA PRO A 5 19.32 -29.57 -20.85
C PRO A 5 18.95 -28.42 -19.90
N PRO A 6 19.50 -28.40 -18.68
CA PRO A 6 19.13 -27.45 -17.63
C PRO A 6 19.32 -25.97 -18.04
N PHE A 7 20.21 -25.70 -18.99
CA PHE A 7 20.40 -24.37 -19.58
C PHE A 7 19.15 -23.82 -20.27
N GLN A 8 18.36 -24.67 -20.94
CA GLN A 8 17.11 -24.24 -21.59
C GLN A 8 16.07 -23.80 -20.53
N LEU A 9 16.04 -24.47 -19.37
CA LEU A 9 15.17 -24.11 -18.26
C LEU A 9 15.56 -22.75 -17.65
N LEU A 10 16.86 -22.51 -17.45
CA LEU A 10 17.38 -21.21 -16.98
C LEU A 10 17.06 -20.06 -17.93
N LEU A 11 17.10 -20.31 -19.25
CA LEU A 11 16.70 -19.32 -20.26
C LEU A 11 15.22 -18.94 -20.13
N VAL A 12 14.33 -19.92 -19.97
CA VAL A 12 12.89 -19.65 -19.79
C VAL A 12 12.60 -18.85 -18.50
N LEU A 13 13.31 -19.13 -17.39
CA LEU A 13 13.15 -18.37 -16.14
C LEU A 13 13.73 -16.94 -16.21
N SER A 14 14.74 -16.70 -17.04
CA SER A 14 15.40 -15.39 -17.17
C SER A 14 14.72 -14.46 -18.18
N LEU A 15 13.95 -15.00 -19.12
CA LEU A 15 13.17 -14.27 -20.13
C LEU A 15 11.87 -13.64 -19.59
N ALA A 16 11.97 -13.07 -18.39
CA ALA A 16 11.05 -12.13 -17.75
C ALA A 16 9.83 -12.73 -17.02
N PRO A 17 9.80 -12.63 -15.67
CA PRO A 17 8.56 -12.25 -15.02
C PRO A 17 8.27 -10.81 -15.44
N GLN A 18 7.57 -10.66 -16.57
CA GLN A 18 6.91 -9.41 -16.94
C GLN A 18 6.19 -8.90 -15.70
N LEU A 19 6.26 -7.60 -15.39
CA LEU A 19 5.38 -6.98 -14.40
C LEU A 19 3.94 -7.14 -14.91
N VAL A 20 3.33 -8.27 -14.61
CA VAL A 20 1.93 -8.49 -14.84
C VAL A 20 1.17 -7.67 -13.80
N PRO A 21 0.11 -6.95 -14.19
CA PRO A 21 -0.79 -6.31 -13.25
C PRO A 21 -1.19 -7.31 -12.17
N ALA A 22 -1.06 -6.91 -10.90
CA ALA A 22 -1.26 -7.75 -9.71
C ALA A 22 -0.18 -8.79 -9.40
N SER A 23 1.05 -8.66 -9.93
CA SER A 23 2.17 -9.46 -9.42
C SER A 23 2.40 -9.20 -7.91
N PRO A 24 2.89 -10.18 -7.13
CA PRO A 24 3.17 -10.00 -5.70
C PRO A 24 4.11 -8.82 -5.42
N LYS A 25 5.07 -8.57 -6.31
CA LYS A 25 5.97 -7.40 -6.25
C LYS A 25 5.20 -6.08 -6.37
N GLN A 26 4.25 -6.02 -7.29
CA GLN A 26 3.43 -4.82 -7.49
C GLN A 26 2.47 -4.61 -6.32
N TYR A 27 1.92 -5.69 -5.76
CA TYR A 27 1.19 -5.66 -4.49
C TYR A 27 2.06 -5.07 -3.37
N PHE A 28 3.27 -5.59 -3.19
CA PHE A 28 4.20 -5.09 -2.16
C PHE A 28 4.54 -3.61 -2.33
N LEU A 29 4.85 -3.18 -3.56
CA LEU A 29 5.12 -1.77 -3.86
C LEU A 29 3.92 -0.89 -3.51
N LYS A 30 2.70 -1.33 -3.84
CA LYS A 30 1.49 -0.57 -3.51
C LYS A 30 1.33 -0.37 -2.00
N TYR A 31 1.45 -1.44 -1.19
CA TYR A 31 1.27 -1.34 0.27
C TYR A 31 2.43 -0.66 1.01
N VAL A 32 3.64 -0.66 0.45
CA VAL A 32 4.79 0.04 1.05
C VAL A 32 4.76 1.53 0.74
N LEU A 33 4.18 1.93 -0.39
CA LEU A 33 4.11 3.33 -0.83
C LEU A 33 2.80 4.02 -0.45
N GLU A 34 1.69 3.29 -0.35
CA GLU A 34 0.44 3.85 0.15
C GLU A 34 0.46 3.95 1.67
N PRO A 35 -0.03 5.07 2.24
CA PRO A 35 -0.17 5.21 3.68
C PRO A 35 -1.17 4.20 4.26
N PRO A 36 -1.02 3.86 5.56
CA PRO A 36 -1.87 2.86 6.20
C PRO A 36 -3.35 3.31 6.21
N PRO A 37 -4.31 2.38 6.34
CA PRO A 37 -5.72 2.74 6.48
C PRO A 37 -5.97 3.51 7.79
N CYS A 38 -6.90 4.46 7.76
CA CYS A 38 -7.32 5.18 8.95
C CYS A 38 -8.03 4.24 9.94
N ARG A 39 -7.78 4.45 11.24
CA ARG A 39 -8.36 3.72 12.37
C ARG A 39 -9.80 4.14 12.65
N SER A 40 -10.17 5.34 12.24
CA SER A 40 -11.50 5.93 12.33
C SER A 40 -11.83 6.64 11.02
N GLU A 41 -13.12 6.70 10.68
CA GLU A 41 -13.58 7.50 9.55
C GLU A 41 -13.26 8.98 9.78
N PRO A 42 -12.71 9.68 8.79
CA PRO A 42 -12.48 11.12 8.90
C PRO A 42 -13.82 11.86 8.95
N ASP A 43 -13.94 12.82 9.87
CA ASP A 43 -15.13 13.67 9.98
C ASP A 43 -15.37 14.49 8.70
N ILE A 44 -14.28 14.95 8.07
CA ILE A 44 -14.28 15.79 6.87
C ILE A 44 -13.15 15.33 5.93
N CYS A 45 -13.44 15.28 4.63
CA CYS A 45 -12.47 14.94 3.58
C CYS A 45 -12.06 16.18 2.78
N ASP A 46 -11.40 17.13 3.44
CA ASP A 46 -10.98 18.41 2.85
C ASP A 46 -9.45 18.53 2.69
N THR A 47 -8.69 17.80 3.50
CA THR A 47 -7.23 17.89 3.56
C THR A 47 -6.58 16.61 3.05
N PHE A 48 -6.20 16.60 1.78
CA PHE A 48 -5.50 15.48 1.14
C PHE A 48 -4.00 15.52 1.40
N CYS A 49 -3.34 14.37 1.39
CA CYS A 49 -1.90 14.25 1.57
C CYS A 49 -1.31 13.12 0.73
N THR A 50 -0.01 13.18 0.48
CA THR A 50 0.78 12.09 -0.10
C THR A 50 1.78 11.55 0.93
N GLU A 51 2.34 12.45 1.74
CA GLU A 51 3.32 12.16 2.78
C GLU A 51 2.93 12.81 4.13
N GLN A 52 3.48 12.29 5.24
CA GLN A 52 3.06 12.63 6.60
C GLN A 52 3.41 14.10 6.97
N GLU A 53 4.44 14.65 6.35
CA GLU A 53 4.98 15.99 6.55
C GLU A 53 4.04 17.09 6.04
N GLU A 54 3.10 16.75 5.15
CA GLU A 54 2.07 17.66 4.65
C GLU A 54 0.98 17.94 5.70
N CYS A 55 0.80 17.03 6.65
CA CYS A 55 -0.22 17.14 7.68
C CYS A 55 0.22 18.03 8.83
N SER A 56 -0.74 18.73 9.45
CA SER A 56 -0.50 19.41 10.72
C SER A 56 0.03 18.43 11.78
N PRO A 57 0.84 18.85 12.76
CA PRO A 57 1.52 17.95 13.71
C PRO A 57 0.63 17.00 14.52
N ASN A 58 -0.67 17.31 14.62
CA ASN A 58 -1.65 16.51 15.36
C ASN A 58 -2.48 15.57 14.45
N LEU A 59 -2.18 15.51 13.16
CA LEU A 59 -2.90 14.72 12.17
C LEU A 59 -1.96 13.68 11.54
N GLN A 60 -2.53 12.59 11.04
CA GLN A 60 -1.80 11.55 10.32
C GLN A 60 -2.31 11.43 8.90
N CYS A 61 -1.39 11.17 7.98
CA CYS A 61 -1.74 10.83 6.61
C CYS A 61 -2.14 9.35 6.54
N CYS A 62 -3.40 9.07 6.22
CA CYS A 62 -3.92 7.71 6.14
C CYS A 62 -4.97 7.57 5.03
N SER A 63 -5.23 6.33 4.62
CA SER A 63 -6.21 5.98 3.59
C SER A 63 -7.62 5.81 4.19
N ALA A 64 -8.59 6.48 3.60
CA ALA A 64 -10.01 6.47 3.97
C ALA A 64 -10.90 6.30 2.73
N TYR A 65 -12.23 6.25 2.93
CA TYR A 65 -13.21 6.09 1.84
C TYR A 65 -13.10 7.17 0.75
N CYS A 66 -12.62 8.36 1.11
CA CYS A 66 -12.48 9.51 0.23
C CYS A 66 -11.08 9.67 -0.38
N GLY A 67 -10.16 8.72 -0.14
CA GLY A 67 -8.78 8.77 -0.61
C GLY A 67 -7.79 8.89 0.53
N ILE A 68 -6.62 9.49 0.25
CA ILE A 68 -5.55 9.67 1.23
C ILE A 68 -5.67 11.08 1.83
N VAL A 69 -5.92 11.14 3.14
CA VAL A 69 -6.26 12.39 3.84
C VAL A 69 -5.54 12.53 5.17
N CYS A 70 -5.33 13.78 5.59
CA CYS A 70 -4.89 14.12 6.93
C CYS A 70 -6.09 14.07 7.90
N THR A 71 -6.05 13.20 8.89
CA THR A 71 -7.10 13.13 9.91
C THR A 71 -6.54 12.80 11.29
N SER A 72 -7.35 13.04 12.33
CA SER A 72 -7.04 12.62 13.69
C SER A 72 -7.18 11.10 13.80
N ASN A 73 -6.08 10.40 13.51
CA ASN A 73 -6.06 8.96 13.38
C ASN A 73 -5.74 8.24 14.71
N GLN A 74 -6.38 8.66 15.79
CA GLN A 74 -6.20 8.00 17.08
C GLN A 74 -6.99 6.69 17.10
N ALA A 75 -6.48 5.68 17.81
CA ALA A 75 -7.28 4.48 18.04
C ALA A 75 -8.58 4.89 18.75
N PRO A 76 -9.74 4.28 18.44
CA PRO A 76 -10.92 4.47 19.24
C PRO A 76 -10.53 4.14 20.68
N VAL A 77 -10.60 5.13 21.57
CA VAL A 77 -10.60 4.86 23.00
C VAL A 77 -11.86 4.04 23.22
N VAL A 78 -11.68 2.73 23.39
CA VAL A 78 -12.75 1.87 23.90
C VAL A 78 -13.13 2.49 25.22
N GLY A 79 -14.23 3.25 25.20
CA GLY A 79 -14.79 3.83 26.40
C GLY A 79 -15.01 2.69 27.37
N VAL A 80 -14.27 2.71 28.47
CA VAL A 80 -14.73 2.07 29.70
C VAL A 80 -15.99 2.83 30.06
N SER A 81 -17.14 2.30 29.61
CA SER A 81 -18.46 2.61 30.14
C SER A 81 -18.58 2.16 31.58
#